data_AF-S9TUX4-F1
#
_entry.id   AF-S9TUX4-F1
#
_cell.length_a   1.000
_cell.length_b   1.000
_cell.length_c   1.000
_cell.angle_alpha   90.00
_cell.angle_beta   90.00
_cell.angle_gamma   90.00
#
_symmetry.space_group_name_H-M   'P 1'
#
loop_
_entity.id
_entity.type
_entity.pdbx_description
1 polymer ?
#
loop_
_entity_poly.entity_id
_entity_poly.type
_entity_poly.pdbx_seq_one_letter_code
_entity_poly.pdbx_strand_id
1 'polypeptide(L)'
;MACARTAPRLGIVLAVFLCLSTMGCVETFPRAESDDTGLEVVFDTTRVSDFIRQTEEGHNVSQFSLGWFIDTLLIDIASRDEDLFRHFHRDGLMMSSYLQTTFQNHPDQEIATLDRMAEDGNQTLRLVARHALGALTHIPNSRDPQEVQAEERRLLLAELIALREMQEQAQDEFSSR
;
A
#
# COMPACT_ATOMS: atom_id res chain seq x y z
N MET A 1 -11.31 -37.49 26.14
CA MET A 1 -9.89 -37.71 26.49
C MET A 1 -9.22 -38.40 25.31
N ALA A 2 -8.23 -37.72 24.69
CA ALA A 2 -7.16 -38.20 23.76
C ALA A 2 -7.54 -39.22 22.65
N CYS A 3 -7.03 -39.19 21.42
CA CYS A 3 -5.75 -38.72 20.92
C CYS A 3 -5.80 -38.66 19.38
N ALA A 4 -4.95 -37.80 18.81
CA ALA A 4 -4.74 -37.56 17.38
C ALA A 4 -4.26 -38.78 16.59
N ARG A 5 -4.43 -38.73 15.25
CA ARG A 5 -3.49 -39.32 14.27
C ARG A 5 -3.60 -38.60 12.93
N THR A 6 -2.79 -37.56 12.77
CA THR A 6 -2.35 -37.02 11.48
C THR A 6 -1.27 -37.94 10.91
N ALA A 7 -1.40 -38.29 9.63
CA ALA A 7 -0.36 -39.01 8.88
C ALA A 7 0.50 -38.01 8.09
N PRO A 8 1.83 -38.16 8.09
CA PRO A 8 2.74 -37.28 7.36
C PRO A 8 2.94 -37.76 5.92
N ARG A 9 3.20 -36.83 5.00
CA ARG A 9 3.85 -37.15 3.73
C ARG A 9 5.26 -36.56 3.74
N LEU A 10 6.23 -37.48 3.80
CA LEU A 10 7.65 -37.27 3.59
C LEU A 10 7.91 -36.84 2.13
N GLY A 11 8.81 -35.89 1.95
CA GLY A 11 9.33 -35.46 0.64
C GLY A 11 10.71 -34.79 0.76
N ILE A 12 11.70 -35.59 1.13
CA ILE A 12 13.15 -35.60 0.81
C ILE A 12 13.91 -34.26 0.68
N VAL A 13 15.01 -34.24 1.44
CA VAL A 13 16.12 -33.30 1.58
C VAL A 13 16.95 -33.12 0.30
N LEU A 14 17.38 -31.89 0.02
CA LEU A 14 18.71 -31.63 -0.55
C LEU A 14 19.34 -30.43 0.17
N ALA A 15 20.27 -30.73 1.08
CA ALA A 15 21.19 -29.76 1.66
C ALA A 15 22.55 -29.96 1.00
N VAL A 16 23.12 -28.90 0.41
CA VAL A 16 24.55 -28.81 0.07
C VAL A 16 25.05 -27.40 0.41
N PHE A 17 25.62 -27.32 1.62
CA PHE A 17 26.91 -26.76 2.03
C PHE A 17 27.50 -25.43 1.49
N LEU A 18 27.85 -24.58 2.49
CA LEU A 18 29.05 -23.74 2.69
C LEU A 18 29.33 -22.55 1.75
N CYS A 19 29.36 -21.34 2.34
CA CYS A 19 30.64 -20.72 2.70
C CYS A 19 30.44 -19.51 3.64
N LEU A 20 31.29 -19.45 4.68
CA LEU A 20 31.49 -18.27 5.52
C LEU A 20 32.13 -17.15 4.69
N SER A 21 31.57 -15.94 4.82
CA SER A 21 32.32 -14.69 4.65
C SER A 21 31.88 -13.72 5.76
N THR A 22 32.69 -13.65 6.81
CA THR A 22 32.74 -12.50 7.70
C THR A 22 33.36 -11.34 6.94
N MET A 23 32.65 -10.25 6.69
CA MET A 23 33.25 -8.90 6.60
C MET A 23 32.16 -7.83 6.49
N GLY A 24 32.37 -6.77 7.28
CA GLY A 24 31.49 -5.63 7.56
C GLY A 24 30.47 -5.23 6.49
N CYS A 25 29.22 -5.13 6.91
CA CYS A 25 28.30 -4.15 6.34
C CYS A 25 28.55 -2.82 7.07
N VAL A 26 29.55 -2.11 6.56
CA VAL A 26 29.63 -0.65 6.69
C VAL A 26 28.32 -0.07 6.17
N GLU A 27 27.76 0.89 6.91
CA GLU A 27 26.65 1.73 6.48
C GLU A 27 26.88 2.22 5.05
N THR A 28 26.04 1.76 4.14
CA THR A 28 25.83 2.45 2.87
C THR A 28 24.34 2.49 2.62
N PHE A 29 23.66 3.40 3.31
CA PHE A 29 22.53 4.06 2.69
C PHE A 29 23.04 4.62 1.36
N PRO A 30 22.47 4.25 0.20
CA PRO A 30 22.77 4.98 -1.02
C PRO A 30 22.34 6.43 -0.78
N ARG A 31 23.34 7.32 -0.73
CA ARG A 31 23.13 8.77 -0.79
C ARG A 31 22.41 8.99 -2.13
N ALA A 32 21.11 9.28 -2.07
CA ALA A 32 20.33 9.63 -3.24
C ALA A 32 20.98 10.86 -3.89
N GLU A 33 21.66 10.64 -5.03
CA GLU A 33 21.84 11.70 -6.00
C GLU A 33 20.44 12.13 -6.43
N SER A 34 20.15 13.41 -6.25
CA SER A 34 18.87 14.02 -6.58
C SER A 34 18.71 14.04 -8.10
N ASP A 35 18.15 12.97 -8.65
CA ASP A 35 17.53 13.03 -9.97
C ASP A 35 16.19 13.76 -9.82
N ASP A 36 16.14 14.94 -10.41
CA ASP A 36 14.96 15.82 -10.61
C ASP A 36 13.78 15.08 -11.29
N THR A 37 14.01 13.86 -11.80
CA THR A 37 13.03 12.95 -12.39
C THR A 37 12.26 12.10 -11.36
N GLY A 38 12.76 11.97 -10.12
CA GLY A 38 12.16 11.15 -9.06
C GLY A 38 11.03 11.83 -8.26
N LEU A 39 10.83 13.14 -8.47
CA LEU A 39 9.80 13.96 -7.83
C LEU A 39 8.46 13.97 -8.59
N GLU A 40 8.44 13.56 -9.87
CA GLU A 40 7.23 13.58 -10.71
C GLU A 40 6.42 12.26 -10.66
N VAL A 41 7.06 11.13 -10.33
CA VAL A 41 6.37 9.81 -10.24
C VAL A 41 5.54 9.66 -8.95
N VAL A 42 5.78 10.55 -7.99
CA VAL A 42 5.39 10.42 -6.57
C VAL A 42 3.90 10.45 -6.37
N PHE A 43 3.23 11.22 -7.21
CA PHE A 43 1.82 11.48 -7.10
C PHE A 43 1.29 11.66 -8.50
N ASP A 44 1.04 10.55 -9.21
CA ASP A 44 0.26 10.60 -10.44
C ASP A 44 -1.19 10.97 -10.11
N THR A 45 -1.39 12.26 -9.84
CA THR A 45 -2.69 12.87 -9.54
C THR A 45 -3.62 12.78 -10.74
N THR A 46 -3.07 12.60 -11.95
CA THR A 46 -3.84 12.35 -13.17
C THR A 46 -4.55 11.00 -13.09
N ARG A 47 -3.84 9.93 -12.68
CA ARG A 47 -4.46 8.61 -12.42
C ARG A 47 -5.58 8.68 -11.39
N VAL A 48 -5.36 9.36 -10.27
CA VAL A 48 -6.41 9.49 -9.23
C VAL A 48 -7.61 10.26 -9.79
N SER A 49 -7.36 11.34 -10.54
CA SER A 49 -8.43 12.12 -11.19
C SER A 49 -9.24 11.29 -12.20
N ASP A 50 -8.59 10.38 -12.93
CA ASP A 50 -9.28 9.46 -13.83
C ASP A 50 -10.17 8.46 -13.09
N PHE A 51 -9.74 7.96 -11.93
CA PHE A 51 -10.58 7.10 -11.08
C PHE A 51 -11.76 7.87 -10.48
N ILE A 52 -11.54 9.11 -10.03
CA ILE A 52 -12.61 10.01 -9.57
C ILE A 52 -13.65 10.19 -10.66
N ARG A 53 -13.23 10.61 -11.85
CA ARG A 53 -14.13 10.86 -12.99
C ARG A 53 -14.95 9.61 -13.36
N GLN A 54 -14.30 8.44 -13.44
CA GLN A 54 -14.99 7.18 -13.70
C GLN A 54 -16.06 6.88 -12.64
N THR A 55 -15.72 7.09 -11.36
CA THR A 55 -16.64 6.81 -10.24
C THR A 55 -17.82 7.78 -10.23
N GLU A 56 -17.59 9.07 -10.53
CA GLU A 56 -18.63 10.11 -10.67
C GLU A 56 -19.57 9.82 -11.84
N GLU A 57 -19.06 9.31 -12.96
CA GLU A 57 -19.85 8.85 -14.11
C GLU A 57 -20.67 7.57 -13.81
N GLY A 58 -20.50 6.99 -12.61
CA GLY A 58 -21.18 5.76 -12.19
C GLY A 58 -20.52 4.48 -12.71
N HIS A 59 -19.31 4.56 -13.25
CA HIS A 59 -18.54 3.40 -13.67
C HIS A 59 -17.85 2.76 -12.47
N ASN A 60 -17.84 1.43 -12.44
CA ASN A 60 -17.06 0.70 -11.44
C ASN A 60 -15.60 0.70 -11.86
N VAL A 61 -14.74 1.21 -10.98
CA VAL A 61 -13.29 1.15 -11.18
C VAL A 61 -12.82 -0.30 -11.14
N SER A 62 -11.92 -0.65 -12.05
CA SER A 62 -11.32 -1.99 -12.09
C SER A 62 -10.45 -2.24 -10.85
N GLN A 63 -10.74 -3.32 -10.13
CA GLN A 63 -9.93 -3.79 -8.99
C GLN A 63 -8.46 -3.97 -9.38
N PHE A 64 -8.20 -4.50 -10.57
CA PHE A 64 -6.84 -4.69 -11.07
C PHE A 64 -6.12 -3.35 -11.28
N SER A 65 -6.78 -2.39 -11.93
CA SER A 65 -6.17 -1.09 -12.26
C SER A 65 -5.90 -0.25 -11.01
N LEU A 66 -6.87 -0.22 -10.09
CA LEU A 66 -6.75 0.52 -8.83
C LEU A 66 -5.75 -0.16 -7.89
N GLY A 67 -5.78 -1.49 -7.79
CA GLY A 67 -4.83 -2.27 -6.99
C GLY A 67 -3.38 -2.08 -7.44
N TRP A 68 -3.11 -2.10 -8.74
CA TRP A 68 -1.76 -1.85 -9.27
C TRP A 68 -1.27 -0.42 -8.98
N PHE A 69 -2.16 0.57 -9.15
CA PHE A 69 -1.86 1.95 -8.84
C PHE A 69 -1.50 2.12 -7.35
N ILE A 70 -2.28 1.55 -6.46
CA ILE A 70 -2.07 1.66 -5.01
C ILE A 70 -0.82 0.89 -4.56
N ASP A 71 -0.55 -0.30 -5.10
CA ASP A 71 0.71 -1.02 -4.83
C ASP A 71 1.94 -0.17 -5.19
N THR A 72 1.93 0.46 -6.36
CA THR A 72 3.02 1.34 -6.81
C THR A 72 3.14 2.58 -5.92
N LEU A 73 2.02 3.22 -5.60
CA LEU A 73 1.98 4.41 -4.76
C LEU A 73 2.52 4.13 -3.35
N LEU A 74 2.10 3.01 -2.73
CA LEU A 74 2.55 2.64 -1.40
C LEU A 74 4.04 2.28 -1.36
N ILE A 75 4.59 1.68 -2.42
CA ILE A 75 6.04 1.42 -2.54
C ILE A 75 6.81 2.75 -2.54
N ASP A 76 6.38 3.73 -3.33
CA ASP A 76 7.08 5.01 -3.41
C ASP A 76 6.98 5.81 -2.11
N ILE A 77 5.79 5.87 -1.50
CA ILE A 77 5.60 6.51 -0.18
C ILE A 77 6.48 5.85 0.88
N ALA A 78 6.48 4.51 0.93
CA ALA A 78 7.30 3.76 1.88
C ALA A 78 8.79 4.02 1.70
N SER A 79 9.28 4.26 0.49
CA SER A 79 10.69 4.59 0.26
C SER A 79 11.15 5.90 0.92
N ARG A 80 10.21 6.75 1.33
CA ARG A 80 10.44 8.10 1.88
C ARG A 80 10.09 8.22 3.36
N ASP A 81 9.42 7.22 3.93
CA ASP A 81 9.04 7.16 5.33
C ASP A 81 9.48 5.83 5.93
N GLU A 82 10.51 5.88 6.78
CA GLU A 82 11.14 4.68 7.33
C GLU A 82 10.18 3.86 8.20
N ASP A 83 9.24 4.49 8.90
CA ASP A 83 8.29 3.75 9.75
C ASP A 83 7.21 3.09 8.89
N LEU A 84 6.74 3.75 7.83
CA LEU A 84 5.86 3.10 6.84
C LEU A 84 6.57 1.94 6.16
N PHE A 85 7.84 2.12 5.78
CA PHE A 85 8.63 1.05 5.19
C PHE A 85 8.68 -0.18 6.10
N ARG A 86 9.05 0.01 7.37
CA ARG A 86 9.11 -1.06 8.37
C ARG A 86 7.74 -1.69 8.63
N HIS A 87 6.68 -0.89 8.62
CA HIS A 87 5.32 -1.37 8.83
C HIS A 87 4.87 -2.30 7.69
N PHE A 88 4.98 -1.85 6.43
CA PHE A 88 4.56 -2.64 5.27
C PHE A 88 5.46 -3.85 4.99
N HIS A 89 6.75 -3.75 5.30
CA HIS A 89 7.72 -4.84 5.07
C HIS A 89 8.04 -5.62 6.35
N ARG A 90 7.18 -5.56 7.37
CA ARG A 90 7.32 -6.36 8.58
C ARG A 90 7.43 -7.84 8.19
N ASP A 91 8.32 -8.56 8.87
CA ASP A 91 8.60 -9.97 8.59
C ASP A 91 9.22 -10.24 7.19
N GLY A 92 9.75 -9.21 6.54
CA GLY A 92 10.39 -9.32 5.22
C GLY A 92 9.40 -9.46 4.06
N LEU A 93 8.14 -9.08 4.27
CA LEU A 93 7.11 -9.10 3.25
C LEU A 93 7.38 -8.06 2.16
N MET A 94 7.04 -8.40 0.92
CA MET A 94 6.92 -7.44 -0.17
C MET A 94 5.56 -6.72 -0.06
N MET A 95 5.44 -5.49 -0.60
CA MET A 95 4.18 -4.72 -0.60
C MET A 95 2.98 -5.54 -1.11
N SER A 96 3.13 -6.22 -2.25
CA SER A 96 2.08 -7.06 -2.81
C SER A 96 1.65 -8.19 -1.87
N SER A 97 2.59 -8.75 -1.11
CA SER A 97 2.29 -9.77 -0.09
C SER A 97 1.56 -9.17 1.10
N TYR A 98 1.97 -7.98 1.56
CA TYR A 98 1.25 -7.23 2.60
C TYR A 98 -0.21 -6.98 2.20
N LEU A 99 -0.44 -6.46 0.98
CA LEU A 99 -1.77 -6.16 0.46
C LEU A 99 -2.65 -7.40 0.33
N GLN A 100 -2.07 -8.53 -0.09
CA GLN A 100 -2.80 -9.79 -0.29
C GLN A 100 -2.99 -10.62 0.98
N THR A 101 -2.33 -10.26 2.09
CA THR A 101 -2.38 -11.04 3.33
C THR A 101 -2.79 -10.17 4.51
N THR A 102 -1.85 -9.45 5.11
CA THR A 102 -2.07 -8.62 6.31
C THR A 102 -3.24 -7.66 6.12
N PHE A 103 -3.22 -6.87 5.04
CA PHE A 103 -4.27 -5.89 4.78
C PHE A 103 -5.62 -6.55 4.48
N GLN A 104 -5.65 -7.54 3.59
CA GLN A 104 -6.90 -8.25 3.27
C GLN A 104 -7.55 -8.92 4.49
N ASN A 105 -6.75 -9.40 5.44
CA ASN A 105 -7.28 -10.04 6.66
C ASN A 105 -7.73 -9.02 7.71
N HIS A 106 -7.14 -7.82 7.73
CA HIS A 106 -7.32 -6.84 8.82
C HIS A 106 -7.40 -5.38 8.32
N PRO A 107 -8.25 -5.04 7.34
CA PRO A 107 -8.22 -3.72 6.68
C PRO A 107 -8.42 -2.56 7.65
N ASP A 108 -9.42 -2.65 8.55
CA ASP A 108 -9.73 -1.61 9.52
C ASP A 108 -8.57 -1.37 10.50
N GLN A 109 -7.87 -2.43 10.91
CA GLN A 109 -6.75 -2.33 11.86
C GLN A 109 -5.53 -1.70 11.22
N GLU A 110 -5.26 -2.02 9.96
CA GLU A 110 -4.16 -1.44 9.19
C GLU A 110 -4.43 0.05 8.91
N ILE A 111 -5.63 0.42 8.48
CA ILE A 111 -6.05 1.82 8.31
C ILE A 111 -5.91 2.60 9.62
N ALA A 112 -6.44 2.09 10.74
CA ALA A 112 -6.32 2.73 12.05
C ALA A 112 -4.87 2.78 12.57
N THR A 113 -3.99 1.90 12.07
CA THR A 113 -2.56 1.97 12.38
C THR A 113 -1.91 3.11 11.63
N LEU A 114 -2.24 3.32 10.36
CA LEU A 114 -1.75 4.46 9.58
C LEU A 114 -2.26 5.80 10.15
N ASP A 115 -3.49 5.87 10.64
CA ASP A 115 -4.01 7.06 11.33
C ASP A 115 -3.14 7.41 12.56
N ARG A 116 -2.85 6.43 13.41
CA ARG A 116 -1.98 6.63 14.59
C ARG A 116 -0.55 7.01 14.19
N MET A 117 0.00 6.38 13.15
CA MET A 117 1.32 6.75 12.66
C MET A 117 1.32 8.19 12.12
N ALA A 118 0.25 8.65 11.48
CA ALA A 118 0.15 10.03 11.01
C ALA A 118 0.17 11.04 12.17
N GLU A 119 -0.39 10.70 13.33
CA GLU A 119 -0.31 11.51 14.55
C GLU A 119 1.13 11.61 15.10
N ASP A 120 1.95 10.59 14.90
CA ASP A 120 3.33 10.52 15.40
C ASP A 120 4.36 11.28 14.53
N GLY A 121 3.99 11.71 13.32
CA GLY A 121 4.85 12.48 12.42
C GLY A 121 4.67 12.14 10.95
N ASN A 122 5.27 12.92 10.05
CA ASN A 122 5.17 12.76 8.59
C ASN A 122 3.72 12.56 8.09
N GLN A 123 2.82 13.36 8.68
CA GLN A 123 1.37 13.21 8.59
C GLN A 123 0.88 13.08 7.14
N THR A 124 1.37 13.93 6.23
CA THR A 124 0.91 13.99 4.84
C THR A 124 1.12 12.64 4.12
N LEU A 125 2.35 12.10 4.12
CA LEU A 125 2.64 10.82 3.46
C LEU A 125 1.85 9.64 4.07
N ARG A 126 1.67 9.64 5.39
CA ARG A 126 0.94 8.59 6.11
C ARG A 126 -0.56 8.65 5.85
N LEU A 127 -1.13 9.85 5.73
CA LEU A 127 -2.52 10.04 5.32
C LEU A 127 -2.75 9.66 3.84
N VAL A 128 -1.80 9.96 2.94
CA VAL A 128 -1.86 9.44 1.56
C VAL A 128 -1.93 7.91 1.57
N ALA A 129 -1.04 7.24 2.31
CA ALA A 129 -1.06 5.78 2.42
C ALA A 129 -2.38 5.26 3.01
N ARG A 130 -2.91 5.95 4.02
CA ARG A 130 -4.20 5.62 4.65
C ARG A 130 -5.37 5.69 3.67
N HIS A 131 -5.49 6.77 2.91
CA HIS A 131 -6.55 6.92 1.92
C HIS A 131 -6.38 5.97 0.74
N ALA A 132 -5.14 5.64 0.36
CA ALA A 132 -4.88 4.61 -0.63
C ALA A 132 -5.39 3.23 -0.15
N LEU A 133 -5.14 2.84 1.09
CA LEU A 133 -5.71 1.60 1.64
C LEU A 133 -7.25 1.66 1.76
N GLY A 134 -7.81 2.79 2.20
CA GLY A 134 -9.26 2.99 2.24
C GLY A 134 -9.93 2.85 0.87
N ALA A 135 -9.30 3.32 -0.21
CA ALA A 135 -9.83 3.12 -1.56
C ALA A 135 -9.95 1.64 -1.94
N LEU A 136 -9.05 0.77 -1.45
CA LEU A 136 -9.12 -0.68 -1.71
C LEU A 136 -10.29 -1.36 -1.00
N THR A 137 -10.82 -0.80 0.08
CA THR A 137 -11.95 -1.41 0.81
C THR A 137 -13.30 -1.16 0.14
N HIS A 138 -13.37 -0.17 -0.76
CA HIS A 138 -14.62 0.30 -1.35
C HIS A 138 -14.75 0.04 -2.85
N ILE A 139 -13.98 -0.91 -3.40
CA ILE A 139 -14.05 -1.25 -4.82
C ILE A 139 -15.38 -1.97 -5.08
N PRO A 140 -16.29 -1.41 -5.89
CA PRO A 140 -17.60 -2.02 -6.11
C PRO A 140 -17.47 -3.38 -6.81
N ASN A 141 -18.10 -4.40 -6.25
CA ASN A 141 -18.20 -5.70 -6.89
C ASN A 141 -19.40 -5.73 -7.85
N SER A 142 -19.14 -6.01 -9.13
CA SER A 142 -20.17 -6.04 -10.17
C SER A 142 -21.27 -7.09 -9.96
N ARG A 143 -21.04 -8.04 -9.06
CA ARG A 143 -22.00 -9.09 -8.68
C ARG A 143 -22.99 -8.66 -7.59
N ASP A 144 -22.71 -7.56 -6.89
CA ASP A 144 -23.55 -7.07 -5.80
C ASP A 144 -24.78 -6.32 -6.33
N PRO A 145 -25.82 -6.11 -5.51
CA PRO A 145 -26.96 -5.28 -5.89
C PRO A 145 -26.55 -3.84 -6.26
N GLN A 146 -27.30 -3.20 -7.16
CA GLN A 146 -26.99 -1.83 -7.64
C GLN A 146 -26.90 -0.80 -6.52
N GLU A 147 -27.74 -0.92 -5.49
CA GLU A 147 -27.72 -0.03 -4.32
C GLU A 147 -26.43 -0.19 -3.51
N VAL A 148 -25.94 -1.42 -3.34
CA VAL A 148 -24.67 -1.70 -2.67
C VAL A 148 -23.51 -1.14 -3.49
N GLN A 149 -23.50 -1.39 -4.80
CA GLN A 149 -22.47 -0.82 -5.68
C GLN A 149 -22.47 0.71 -5.68
N ALA A 150 -23.64 1.34 -5.57
CA ALA A 150 -23.74 2.80 -5.49
C ALA A 150 -23.15 3.35 -4.19
N GLU A 151 -23.39 2.67 -3.06
CA GLU A 151 -22.80 3.05 -1.79
C GLU A 151 -21.27 2.86 -1.80
N GLU A 152 -20.78 1.72 -2.31
CA GLU A 152 -19.33 1.50 -2.44
C GLU A 152 -18.67 2.54 -3.35
N ARG A 153 -19.31 2.91 -4.49
CA ARG A 153 -18.83 4.02 -5.33
C ARG A 153 -18.77 5.34 -4.56
N ARG A 154 -19.76 5.63 -3.71
CA ARG A 154 -19.79 6.86 -2.91
C ARG A 154 -18.63 6.90 -1.90
N LEU A 155 -18.35 5.77 -1.24
CA LEU A 155 -17.26 5.65 -0.27
C LEU A 155 -15.89 5.69 -0.97
N LEU A 156 -15.73 4.96 -2.08
CA LEU A 156 -14.54 5.01 -2.92
C LEU A 156 -14.25 6.43 -3.41
N LEU A 157 -15.28 7.15 -3.87
CA LEU A 157 -15.12 8.52 -4.33
C LEU A 157 -14.59 9.43 -3.22
N ALA A 158 -15.10 9.29 -1.99
CA ALA A 158 -14.62 10.07 -0.85
C ALA A 158 -13.14 9.79 -0.55
N GLU A 159 -12.73 8.51 -0.57
CA GLU A 159 -11.32 8.12 -0.36
C GLU A 159 -10.41 8.64 -1.49
N LEU A 160 -10.85 8.57 -2.75
CA LEU A 160 -10.06 9.06 -3.89
C LEU A 160 -9.91 10.59 -3.88
N ILE A 161 -10.96 11.34 -3.49
CA ILE A 161 -10.88 12.80 -3.35
C ILE A 161 -9.88 13.16 -2.24
N ALA A 162 -10.01 12.55 -1.07
CA ALA A 162 -9.08 12.80 0.04
C ALA A 162 -7.65 12.40 -0.31
N LEU A 163 -7.48 11.28 -1.04
CA LEU A 163 -6.19 10.86 -1.56
C LEU A 163 -5.58 11.94 -2.44
N ARG A 164 -6.33 12.47 -3.43
CA ARG A 164 -5.84 13.51 -4.33
C ARG A 164 -5.44 14.78 -3.56
N GLU A 165 -6.28 15.24 -2.63
CA GLU A 165 -6.00 16.43 -1.82
C GLU A 165 -4.69 16.28 -1.02
N MET A 166 -4.47 15.11 -0.42
CA MET A 166 -3.24 14.83 0.34
C MET A 166 -2.01 14.70 -0.57
N GLN A 167 -2.17 14.17 -1.78
CA GLN A 167 -1.11 14.10 -2.78
C GLN A 167 -0.69 15.49 -3.27
N GLU A 168 -1.66 16.37 -3.52
CA GLU A 168 -1.41 17.78 -3.88
C GLU A 168 -0.68 18.51 -2.75
N GLN A 169 -1.13 18.34 -1.50
CA GLN A 169 -0.46 18.93 -0.34
C GLN A 169 0.99 18.42 -0.20
N ALA A 170 1.23 17.11 -0.38
CA ALA A 170 2.56 16.55 -0.33
C ALA A 170 3.47 17.16 -1.42
N GLN A 171 2.95 17.31 -2.64
CA GLN A 171 3.69 17.92 -3.74
C GLN A 171 4.08 19.37 -3.44
N ASP A 172 3.19 20.15 -2.82
CA ASP A 172 3.48 21.54 -2.43
C ASP A 172 4.55 21.62 -1.33
N GLU A 173 4.49 20.73 -0.34
CA GLU A 173 5.47 20.64 0.75
C GLU A 173 6.87 20.28 0.25
N PHE A 174 6.98 19.38 -0.74
CA PHE A 174 8.25 19.03 -1.38
C PHE A 174 8.77 20.13 -2.32
N SER A 175 7.88 20.82 -3.04
CA SER A 175 8.28 21.91 -3.95
C SER A 175 8.76 23.17 -3.22
N SER A 176 8.41 23.30 -1.93
CA SER A 176 8.76 24.47 -1.10
C SER A 176 10.08 24.34 -0.34
N ARG A 177 10.77 23.19 -0.44
CA ARG A 177 12.04 22.90 0.25
C ARG A 177 13.23 23.09 -0.68
#